data_AF-K3V8B6-F1
#
_entry.id   AF-K3V8B6-F1
#
_cell.length_a   1.000
_cell.length_b   1.000
_cell.length_c   1.000
_cell.angle_alpha   90.00
_cell.angle_beta   90.00
_cell.angle_gamma   90.00
#
_symmetry.space_group_name_H-M   'P 1'
#
loop_
_entity.id
_entity.type
_entity.pdbx_description
1 polymer ?
#
loop_
_entity_poly.entity_id
_entity_poly.type
_entity_poly.pdbx_seq_one_letter_code
_entity_poly.pdbx_strand_id
1 'polypeptide(L)'
;MFLLRFETFDGLEAFQPCSPNIDQLNLQKALRPIETGDPVFNAARDWSCILQSLPGLPKELRWILATVYDLACIMLRADSDEDAHWAMRPWLSHWYDVADILFLKYNIPARAPDLD
;
A
#
# COMPACT_ATOMS: atom_id res chain seq x y z
N MET A 1 -15.34 6.49 1.31
CA MET A 1 -14.58 5.46 2.05
C MET A 1 -15.12 4.10 1.63
N PHE A 2 -14.22 3.15 1.37
CA PHE A 2 -14.49 1.81 0.91
C PHE A 2 -13.77 0.83 1.82
N LEU A 3 -14.38 -0.30 2.13
CA LEU A 3 -13.73 -1.39 2.83
C LEU A 3 -13.53 -2.54 1.86
N LEU A 4 -12.29 -2.74 1.41
CA LEU A 4 -11.98 -3.68 0.35
C LEU A 4 -11.37 -4.95 0.92
N ARG A 5 -11.91 -6.09 0.51
CA ARG A 5 -11.42 -7.41 0.95
C ARG A 5 -10.24 -7.84 0.10
N PHE A 6 -9.23 -8.41 0.73
CA PHE A 6 -8.10 -9.03 0.05
C PHE A 6 -7.55 -10.21 0.88
N GLU A 7 -6.72 -11.03 0.25
CA GLU A 7 -6.01 -12.14 0.89
C GLU A 7 -4.58 -11.71 1.16
N THR A 8 -4.11 -11.84 2.40
CA THR A 8 -2.74 -11.50 2.80
C THR A 8 -1.74 -12.54 2.31
N PHE A 9 -0.44 -12.26 2.41
CA PHE A 9 0.61 -13.23 2.13
C PHE A 9 0.54 -14.50 3.00
N ASP A 10 -0.09 -14.41 4.17
CA ASP A 10 -0.32 -15.56 5.06
C ASP A 10 -1.58 -16.38 4.66
N GLY A 11 -2.26 -16.02 3.57
CA GLY A 11 -3.50 -16.66 3.11
C GLY A 11 -4.71 -16.31 3.98
N LEU A 12 -4.63 -15.24 4.79
CA LEU A 12 -5.71 -14.80 5.66
C LEU A 12 -6.54 -13.72 4.95
N GLU A 13 -7.84 -13.71 5.23
CA GLU A 13 -8.70 -12.62 4.77
C GLU A 13 -8.45 -11.35 5.60
N ALA A 14 -8.21 -10.24 4.91
CA ALA A 14 -8.01 -8.93 5.50
C ALA A 14 -8.85 -7.86 4.79
N PHE A 15 -8.87 -6.68 5.41
CA PHE A 15 -9.63 -5.54 4.92
C PHE A 15 -8.74 -4.31 4.78
N GLN A 16 -8.94 -3.60 3.67
CA GLN A 16 -8.25 -2.35 3.32
C GLN A 16 -9.26 -1.18 3.42
N PRO A 17 -9.24 -0.38 4.50
CA PRO A 17 -10.14 0.76 4.66
C PRO A 17 -9.64 1.96 3.84
N CYS A 18 -10.13 2.11 2.61
CA CYS A 18 -9.62 3.07 1.64
C CYS A 18 -10.49 4.29 1.38
N SER A 19 -9.82 5.40 1.08
CA SER A 19 -10.44 6.67 0.76
C SER A 19 -9.51 7.47 -0.14
N PRO A 20 -10.03 8.27 -1.09
CA PRO A 20 -9.20 9.22 -1.83
C PRO A 20 -8.50 10.23 -0.92
N ASN A 21 -9.04 10.46 0.29
CA ASN A 21 -8.55 11.42 1.28
C ASN A 21 -8.07 10.72 2.57
N ILE A 22 -7.45 9.54 2.46
CA ILE A 22 -7.03 8.73 3.64
C ILE A 22 -6.08 9.50 4.57
N ASP A 23 -5.21 10.31 3.98
CA ASP A 23 -4.25 11.22 4.61
C ASP A 23 -4.94 12.24 5.53
N GLN A 24 -6.09 12.77 5.11
CA GLN A 24 -6.88 13.73 5.88
C GLN A 24 -7.69 13.08 7.01
N LEU A 25 -8.04 11.80 6.86
CA LEU A 25 -8.88 11.07 7.82
C LEU A 25 -8.13 10.64 9.09
N ASN A 26 -6.81 10.83 9.17
CA ASN A 26 -5.96 10.46 10.31
C ASN A 26 -6.07 8.98 10.72
N LEU A 27 -6.56 8.10 9.84
CA LEU A 27 -6.74 6.68 10.16
C LEU A 27 -5.41 6.01 10.52
N GLN A 28 -4.36 6.26 9.72
CA GLN A 28 -3.02 5.74 10.03
C GLN A 28 -2.40 6.38 11.27
N LYS A 29 -2.74 7.64 11.57
CA LYS A 29 -2.23 8.32 12.77
C LYS A 29 -2.68 7.60 14.04
N ALA A 30 -3.88 7.00 14.03
CA ALA A 30 -4.37 6.21 15.13
C ALA A 30 -3.58 4.90 15.34
N LEU A 31 -2.90 4.38 14.31
CA LEU A 31 -2.12 3.15 14.37
C LEU A 31 -0.66 3.36 14.82
N ARG A 32 -0.15 4.60 14.75
CA ARG A 32 1.23 4.93 15.15
C ARG A 32 1.69 4.39 16.51
N PRO A 33 0.87 4.33 17.58
CA PRO A 33 1.31 3.79 18.87
C PRO A 33 1.71 2.30 18.83
N ILE A 34 1.32 1.57 17.80
CA ILE A 34 1.55 0.13 17.65
C ILE A 34 2.35 -0.21 16.38
N GLU A 35 2.93 0.80 15.72
CA GLU A 35 3.66 0.66 14.46
C GLU A 35 5.04 1.32 14.54
N THR A 36 5.97 0.86 13.70
CA THR A 36 7.34 1.40 13.61
C THR A 36 7.36 2.83 13.10
N GLY A 37 6.37 3.21 12.31
CA GLY A 37 6.25 4.55 11.75
C GLY A 37 7.22 4.83 10.59
N ASP A 38 7.80 3.80 9.96
CA ASP A 38 8.68 3.98 8.79
C ASP A 38 7.98 4.82 7.70
N PRO A 39 8.61 5.91 7.22
CA PRO A 39 7.96 6.85 6.31
C PRO A 39 7.71 6.25 4.92
N VAL A 40 8.59 5.36 4.44
CA VAL A 40 8.48 4.73 3.11
C VAL A 40 7.28 3.79 3.08
N PHE A 41 7.14 2.92 4.07
CA PHE A 41 6.00 2.00 4.14
C PHE A 41 4.70 2.71 4.50
N ASN A 42 4.73 3.80 5.27
CA ASN A 42 3.54 4.64 5.45
C ASN A 42 3.06 5.25 4.14
N ALA A 43 3.97 5.83 3.36
CA ALA A 43 3.64 6.39 2.05
C ALA A 43 3.09 5.31 1.11
N ALA A 44 3.68 4.12 1.10
CA ALA A 44 3.20 2.98 0.32
C ALA A 44 1.77 2.55 0.70
N ARG A 45 1.50 2.44 1.99
CA ARG A 45 0.17 2.07 2.52
C ARG A 45 -0.89 3.09 2.12
N ASP A 46 -0.59 4.38 2.25
CA ASP A 46 -1.54 5.44 1.92
C ASP A 46 -1.76 5.56 0.42
N TRP A 47 -0.67 5.58 -0.35
CA TRP A 47 -0.72 5.61 -1.81
C TRP A 47 -1.55 4.46 -2.38
N SER A 48 -1.27 3.23 -1.94
CA SER A 48 -1.99 2.06 -2.42
C SER A 48 -3.48 2.16 -2.09
N CYS A 49 -3.83 2.67 -0.91
CA CYS A 49 -5.22 2.82 -0.51
C CYS A 49 -5.96 3.94 -1.26
N ILE A 50 -5.30 5.08 -1.51
CA ILE A 50 -5.86 6.17 -2.31
C ILE A 50 -6.21 5.65 -3.71
N LEU A 51 -5.27 4.99 -4.39
CA LEU A 51 -5.52 4.46 -5.73
C LEU A 51 -6.55 3.34 -5.75
N GLN A 52 -6.57 2.50 -4.71
CA GLN A 52 -7.54 1.40 -4.61
C GLN A 52 -8.99 1.91 -4.48
N SER A 53 -9.17 3.13 -3.97
CA SER A 53 -10.47 3.79 -3.86
C SER A 53 -11.02 4.30 -5.19
N LEU A 54 -10.23 4.27 -6.28
CA LEU A 54 -10.69 4.71 -7.59
C LEU A 54 -11.77 3.77 -8.15
N PRO A 55 -12.89 4.33 -8.65
CA PRO A 55 -13.92 3.53 -9.31
C PRO A 55 -13.40 2.97 -10.63
N GLY A 56 -13.84 1.75 -10.99
CA GLY A 56 -13.50 1.14 -12.27
C GLY A 56 -12.04 0.69 -12.41
N LEU A 57 -11.25 0.69 -11.33
CA LEU A 57 -9.87 0.21 -11.37
C LEU A 57 -9.80 -1.26 -11.87
N PRO A 58 -8.95 -1.56 -12.87
CA PRO A 58 -8.75 -2.92 -13.39
C PRO A 58 -8.38 -3.92 -12.29
N LYS A 59 -8.81 -5.17 -12.45
CA LYS A 59 -8.59 -6.23 -11.44
C LYS A 59 -7.11 -6.42 -11.14
N GLU A 60 -6.26 -6.36 -12.16
CA GLU A 60 -4.81 -6.54 -12.06
C GLU A 60 -4.20 -5.46 -11.18
N LEU A 61 -4.59 -4.20 -11.39
CA LEU A 61 -4.17 -3.09 -10.53
C LEU A 61 -4.71 -3.25 -9.10
N ARG A 62 -5.96 -3.71 -8.94
CA ARG A 62 -6.49 -3.96 -7.60
C ARG A 62 -5.68 -4.97 -6.82
N TRP A 63 -5.20 -6.01 -7.50
CA TRP A 63 -4.35 -7.03 -6.89
C TRP A 63 -2.99 -6.45 -6.50
N ILE A 64 -2.32 -5.72 -7.40
CA ILE A 64 -1.02 -5.09 -7.11
C ILE A 64 -1.12 -4.11 -5.93
N LEU A 65 -2.14 -3.27 -5.89
CA LEU A 65 -2.33 -2.31 -4.80
C LEU A 65 -2.64 -3.00 -3.45
N ALA A 66 -3.39 -4.11 -3.47
CA ALA A 66 -3.60 -4.90 -2.26
C ALA A 66 -2.28 -5.54 -1.77
N THR A 67 -1.45 -6.04 -2.69
CA THR A 67 -0.11 -6.58 -2.38
C THR A 67 0.80 -5.52 -1.75
N VAL A 68 0.83 -4.30 -2.31
CA VAL A 68 1.61 -3.19 -1.74
C VAL A 68 1.09 -2.82 -0.36
N TYR A 69 -0.23 -2.77 -0.19
CA TYR A 69 -0.85 -2.46 1.09
C TYR A 69 -0.49 -3.50 2.17
N ASP A 70 -0.55 -4.80 1.84
CA ASP A 70 -0.20 -5.88 2.77
C ASP A 70 1.27 -5.82 3.15
N LEU A 71 2.17 -5.66 2.15
CA LEU A 71 3.60 -5.50 2.37
C LEU A 71 3.89 -4.35 3.34
N ALA A 72 3.26 -3.20 3.11
CA ALA A 72 3.41 -2.04 3.97
C ALA A 72 2.88 -2.31 5.39
N CYS A 73 1.73 -2.97 5.52
CA CYS A 73 1.18 -3.34 6.83
C CYS A 73 2.11 -4.28 7.61
N ILE A 74 2.76 -5.25 6.94
CA ILE A 74 3.73 -6.15 7.59
C ILE A 74 4.94 -5.37 8.07
N MET A 75 5.51 -4.52 7.21
CA MET A 75 6.70 -3.73 7.55
C MET A 75 6.45 -2.67 8.63
N LEU A 76 5.20 -2.21 8.77
CA LEU A 76 4.85 -1.25 9.80
C LEU A 76 4.61 -1.91 11.18
N ARG A 77 4.56 -3.24 11.29
CA ARG A 77 4.37 -3.92 12.59
C ARG A 77 5.53 -3.60 13.54
N ALA A 78 5.23 -3.45 14.83
CA ALA A 78 6.21 -3.07 15.86
C ALA A 78 7.41 -4.02 16.02
N ASP A 79 7.34 -5.24 15.49
CA ASP A 79 8.41 -6.23 15.50
C ASP A 79 9.31 -6.18 14.25
N SER A 80 8.99 -5.33 13.26
CA SER A 80 9.86 -5.07 12.11
C SER A 80 10.91 -4.02 12.47
N ASP A 81 12.18 -4.33 12.24
CA ASP A 81 13.29 -3.42 12.45
C ASP A 81 13.75 -2.74 11.15
N GLU A 82 14.72 -1.83 11.28
CA GLU A 82 15.28 -1.08 10.17
C GLU A 82 15.94 -2.00 9.11
N ASP A 83 16.58 -3.09 9.55
CA ASP A 83 17.21 -4.06 8.64
C ASP A 83 16.14 -4.78 7.79
N ALA A 84 15.02 -5.17 8.39
CA ALA A 84 13.88 -5.73 7.67
C ALA A 84 13.29 -4.73 6.66
N HIS A 85 13.18 -3.44 7.05
CA HIS A 85 12.73 -2.38 6.15
C HIS A 85 13.63 -2.25 4.92
N TRP A 86 14.93 -2.16 5.12
CA TRP A 86 15.90 -2.09 4.02
C TRP A 86 15.85 -3.32 3.12
N ALA A 87 15.71 -4.51 3.70
CA ALA A 87 15.61 -5.76 2.94
C ALA A 87 14.35 -5.81 2.06
N MET A 88 13.25 -5.16 2.47
CA MET A 88 11.98 -5.20 1.74
C MET A 88 11.76 -4.02 0.79
N ARG A 89 12.54 -2.94 0.87
CA ARG A 89 12.48 -1.82 -0.09
C ARG A 89 12.63 -2.24 -1.56
N PRO A 90 13.54 -3.16 -1.95
CA PRO A 90 13.62 -3.65 -3.32
C PRO A 90 12.33 -4.34 -3.80
N TRP A 91 11.64 -5.06 -2.91
CA TRP A 91 10.34 -5.67 -3.23
C TRP A 91 9.25 -4.62 -3.43
N LEU A 92 9.23 -3.58 -2.59
CA LEU A 92 8.32 -2.45 -2.78
C LEU A 92 8.57 -1.75 -4.13
N SER A 93 9.85 -1.50 -4.47
CA SER A 93 10.25 -0.92 -5.76
C SER A 93 9.78 -1.77 -6.94
N HIS A 94 9.92 -3.09 -6.85
CA HIS A 94 9.44 -3.99 -7.89
C HIS A 94 7.93 -3.85 -8.12
N TRP A 95 7.14 -3.81 -7.04
CA TRP A 95 5.69 -3.64 -7.17
C TRP A 95 5.29 -2.27 -7.69
N TYR A 96 6.06 -1.23 -7.39
CA TYR A 96 5.88 0.10 -7.97
C TYR A 96 6.12 0.11 -9.47
N ASP A 97 7.20 -0.51 -9.95
CA ASP A 97 7.48 -0.62 -11.38
C ASP A 97 6.34 -1.37 -12.12
N VAL A 98 5.85 -2.46 -11.52
CA VAL A 98 4.71 -3.22 -12.07
C VAL A 98 3.44 -2.36 -12.10
N ALA A 99 3.16 -1.60 -11.04
CA ALA A 99 2.01 -0.71 -10.98
C ALA A 99 2.08 0.39 -12.06
N ASP A 100 3.23 1.04 -12.22
CA ASP A 100 3.45 2.11 -13.20
C ASP A 100 3.27 1.61 -14.65
N ILE A 101 3.77 0.41 -14.97
CA ILE A 101 3.54 -0.24 -16.27
C ILE A 101 2.03 -0.45 -16.51
N LEU A 102 1.30 -0.89 -15.49
CA LEU A 102 -0.14 -1.11 -15.59
C LEU A 102 -0.91 0.21 -15.70
N PHE A 103 -0.55 1.26 -14.96
CA PHE A 103 -1.17 2.58 -15.11
C PHE A 103 -1.00 3.12 -16.53
N LEU A 104 0.20 3.01 -17.10
CA LEU A 104 0.46 3.38 -18.48
C LEU A 104 -0.42 2.57 -19.45
N LYS A 105 -0.49 1.25 -19.27
CA LYS A 105 -1.29 0.35 -20.11
C LYS A 105 -2.79 0.70 -20.09
N TYR A 106 -3.33 1.04 -18.92
CA TYR A 106 -4.76 1.37 -18.75
C TYR A 106 -5.06 2.87 -18.86
N ASN A 107 -4.07 3.70 -19.21
CA ASN A 107 -4.19 5.16 -19.32
C ASN A 107 -4.75 5.81 -18.04
N ILE A 108 -4.27 5.34 -16.88
CA ILE A 108 -4.62 5.90 -15.57
C ILE A 108 -3.54 6.92 -15.19
N PRO A 109 -3.90 8.18 -14.88
CA PRO A 109 -2.95 9.23 -14.56
C PRO A 109 -2.46 9.11 -13.10
N ALA A 110 -1.74 8.05 -12.79
CA ALA A 110 -1.16 7.77 -11.49
C ALA A 110 0.29 7.31 -11.65
N ARG A 111 1.08 7.50 -10.59
CA ARG A 111 2.47 7.03 -10.48
C ARG A 111 2.76 6.58 -9.06
N ALA A 112 3.63 5.60 -8.91
CA ALA A 112 4.16 5.21 -7.62
C ALA A 112 4.96 6.35 -6.94
N PRO A 113 5.01 6.41 -5.59
CA PRO A 113 5.86 7.33 -4.85
C PRO A 113 7.34 6.99 -5.03
N ASP A 114 8.20 8.00 -4.85
CA ASP A 114 9.65 7.78 -4.74
C ASP A 114 9.98 7.08 -3.41
N LEU A 115 11.04 6.28 -3.42
CA LEU A 115 11.51 5.49 -2.26
C LEU A 115 12.68 6.14 -1.51
N ASP A 116 13.09 7.34 -1.94
CA ASP A 116 14.24 8.10 -1.43
C ASP A 116 13.90 8.90 -0.15
#